data_AF-A0A853EF12-F1
#
_entry.id   AF-A0A853EF12-F1
#
_cell.length_a   1.000
_cell.length_b   1.000
_cell.length_c   1.000
_cell.angle_alpha   90.00
_cell.angle_beta   90.00
_cell.angle_gamma   90.00
#
_symmetry.space_group_name_H-M   'P 1'
#
loop_
_entity.id
_entity.type
_entity.pdbx_description
1 polymer ?
#
loop_
_entity_poly.entity_id
_entity_poly.type
_entity_poly.pdbx_seq_one_letter_code
_entity_poly.pdbx_strand_id
1 'polypeptide(L)' 'MTSKETFTHYQPLGNSDPAHTATAPGGLSAKAPAMTPLMLDTSTRKLVAWDGTTDGAAVGILA' A
#
# COMPACT_ATOMS: atom_id res chain seq x y z
N MET A 1 11.66 37.50 13.26
CA MET A 1 11.67 36.02 13.11
C MET A 1 10.99 35.72 11.79
N THR A 2 11.72 35.19 10.82
CA THR A 2 11.15 34.83 9.50
C THR A 2 10.59 33.42 9.57
N SER A 3 9.35 33.22 9.14
CA SER A 3 8.76 31.88 9.04
C SER A 3 9.52 31.07 7.99
N LYS A 4 10.00 29.87 8.36
CA LYS A 4 10.57 28.91 7.41
C LYS A 4 9.46 27.94 7.02
N GLU A 5 8.95 28.06 5.81
CA GLU A 5 8.00 27.09 5.28
C GLU A 5 8.76 25.86 4.76
N THR A 6 8.23 24.68 5.08
CA THR A 6 8.73 23.41 4.53
C THR A 6 7.75 22.94 3.48
N PHE A 7 8.18 22.88 2.23
CA PHE A 7 7.42 22.24 1.16
C PHE A 7 7.80 20.76 1.09
N THR A 8 6.83 19.88 1.35
CA THR A 8 6.99 18.43 1.18
C THR A 8 6.24 18.02 -0.09
N HIS A 9 6.97 17.59 -1.11
CA HIS A 9 6.36 17.05 -2.32
C HIS A 9 5.87 15.62 -2.06
N TYR A 10 4.56 15.40 -2.10
CA TYR A 10 3.95 14.07 -1.96
C TYR A 10 3.50 13.55 -3.33
N GLN A 11 4.37 12.79 -3.99
CA GLN A 11 4.07 12.08 -5.24
C GLN A 11 4.08 10.57 -4.97
N PRO A 12 2.93 9.97 -4.58
CA PRO A 12 2.87 8.54 -4.28
C PRO A 12 3.03 7.67 -5.54
N LEU A 13 2.84 8.25 -6.73
CA LEU A 13 2.95 7.58 -8.02
C LEU A 13 4.15 8.16 -8.77
N GLY A 14 5.04 7.29 -9.22
CA GLY A 14 6.26 7.64 -9.96
C GLY A 14 6.10 7.62 -11.48
N ASN A 15 4.89 7.40 -12.01
CA ASN A 15 4.60 7.27 -13.43
C ASN A 15 3.29 7.98 -13.83
N SER A 16 3.02 8.02 -15.13
CA SER A 16 1.82 8.62 -15.74
C SER A 16 0.69 7.62 -15.99
N ASP A 17 0.91 6.34 -15.69
CA ASP A 17 -0.09 5.32 -15.94
C ASP A 17 -1.29 5.49 -14.98
N PRO A 18 -2.54 5.28 -15.44
CA PRO A 18 -3.70 5.34 -14.56
C PRO A 18 -3.59 4.33 -13.40
N ALA A 19 -3.73 4.80 -12.17
CA ALA A 19 -3.84 3.94 -11.00
C ALA A 19 -5.30 3.47 -10.84
N HIS A 20 -5.54 2.18 -11.04
CA HIS A 20 -6.84 1.55 -10.80
C HIS A 20 -6.88 0.90 -9.41
N THR A 21 -8.06 0.89 -8.78
CA THR A 21 -8.27 0.32 -7.45
C THR A 21 -9.10 -0.95 -7.49
N ALA A 22 -9.01 -1.75 -6.43
CA ALA A 22 -9.81 -2.94 -6.21
C ALA A 22 -10.27 -3.02 -4.74
N THR A 23 -11.32 -3.77 -4.48
CA THR A 23 -11.79 -4.07 -3.13
C THR A 23 -11.76 -5.58 -2.88
N ALA A 24 -11.42 -5.98 -1.66
CA ALA A 24 -11.39 -7.37 -1.24
C ALA A 24 -11.60 -7.47 0.28
N PRO A 25 -11.99 -8.65 0.80
CA PRO A 25 -12.04 -8.88 2.25
C PRO A 25 -10.68 -8.63 2.93
N GLY A 26 -10.69 -7.83 3.99
CA GLY A 26 -9.49 -7.50 4.77
C GLY A 26 -9.13 -8.57 5.80
N GLY A 27 -7.84 -8.87 5.91
CA GLY A 27 -7.26 -9.79 6.90
C GLY A 27 -6.15 -9.18 7.76
N LEU A 28 -5.98 -7.85 7.74
CA LEU A 28 -4.97 -7.16 8.54
C LEU A 28 -5.22 -7.39 10.04
N SER A 29 -4.20 -7.90 10.74
CA SER A 29 -4.22 -8.13 12.20
C SER A 29 -3.73 -6.94 13.01
N ALA A 30 -3.14 -5.94 12.35
CA ALA A 30 -2.63 -4.71 12.96
C ALA A 30 -2.87 -3.51 12.02
N LYS A 31 -2.78 -2.30 12.57
CA LYS A 31 -2.86 -1.06 11.78
C LYS A 31 -1.69 -0.99 10.80
N ALA A 32 -1.98 -0.98 9.51
CA ALA A 32 -1.01 -0.71 8.46
C ALA A 32 -1.22 0.72 7.91
N PRO A 33 -0.15 1.46 7.56
CA PRO A 33 -0.29 2.74 6.86
C PRO A 33 -0.78 2.52 5.42
N ALA A 34 -1.38 3.54 4.81
CA ALA A 34 -1.57 3.57 3.36
C ALA A 34 -0.22 3.40 2.65
N MET A 35 -0.25 2.97 1.39
CA MET A 35 0.90 2.59 0.58
C MET A 35 1.61 1.30 1.02
N THR A 36 1.02 0.50 1.91
CA THR A 36 1.56 -0.82 2.30
C THR A 36 1.31 -1.86 1.20
N PRO A 37 2.33 -2.61 0.75
CA PRO A 37 2.13 -3.76 -0.14
C PRO A 37 1.32 -4.88 0.50
N LEU A 38 0.38 -5.44 -0.24
CA LEU A 38 -0.54 -6.48 0.22
C LEU A 38 -0.33 -7.78 -0.56
N MET A 39 -0.52 -8.91 0.12
CA MET A 39 -0.57 -10.23 -0.49
C MET A 39 -1.90 -10.93 -0.20
N LEU A 40 -2.26 -11.92 -1.02
CA LEU A 40 -3.43 -12.75 -0.81
C LEU A 40 -3.09 -13.93 0.10
N ASP A 41 -3.78 -14.04 1.24
CA ASP A 41 -3.81 -15.29 1.98
C ASP A 41 -4.66 -16.32 1.22
N THR A 42 -4.02 -17.37 0.73
CA THR A 42 -4.66 -18.42 -0.09
C THR A 42 -5.67 -19.26 0.69
N SER A 43 -5.52 -19.35 2.01
CA SER A 43 -6.41 -20.14 2.88
C SER A 43 -7.71 -19.39 3.17
N THR A 44 -7.62 -18.07 3.40
CA THR A 44 -8.78 -17.26 3.81
C THR A 44 -9.35 -16.38 2.68
N ARG A 45 -8.62 -16.25 1.57
CA ARG A 45 -8.92 -15.34 0.45
C ARG A 45 -9.00 -13.87 0.88
N LYS A 46 -8.26 -13.48 1.92
CA LYS A 46 -8.20 -12.11 2.43
C LYS A 46 -6.89 -11.42 2.03
N LEU A 47 -6.94 -10.09 1.90
CA LEU A 47 -5.73 -9.29 1.77
C LEU A 47 -5.07 -9.09 3.14
N VAL A 48 -3.80 -9.46 3.23
CA VAL A 48 -2.94 -9.29 4.40
C VAL A 48 -1.71 -8.47 4.00
N ALA A 49 -0.96 -7.94 4.98
CA ALA A 49 0.32 -7.28 4.70
C ALA A 49 1.27 -8.29 4.04
N TRP A 50 1.97 -7.86 2.99
CA TRP A 50 2.99 -8.67 2.36
C TRP A 50 4.13 -8.96 3.34
N ASP A 51 4.68 -10.18 3.29
CA ASP A 51 5.69 -10.68 4.23
C ASP A 51 7.08 -10.06 4.05
N GLY A 52 7.31 -9.35 2.94
CA GLY A 52 8.58 -8.70 2.63
C GLY A 52 9.64 -9.64 2.05
N THR A 53 9.33 -10.92 1.85
CA THR A 53 10.31 -11.96 1.46
C THR A 53 9.86 -12.83 0.29
N THR A 54 8.55 -12.96 0.06
CA THR A 54 8.03 -13.81 -1.01
C THR A 54 7.94 -13.03 -2.32
N ASP A 55 8.84 -13.35 -3.24
CA ASP A 55 8.90 -12.73 -4.57
C ASP A 55 7.57 -12.86 -5.32
N GLY A 56 7.11 -11.76 -5.91
CA GLY A 56 5.87 -11.71 -6.69
C GLY A 56 4.57 -11.85 -5.89
N ALA A 57 4.61 -11.96 -4.56
CA ALA A 57 3.40 -12.11 -3.75
C ALA A 57 2.69 -10.78 -3.43
N ALA A 58 3.35 -9.64 -3.64
CA ALA A 58 2.70 -8.33 -3.54
C ALA A 58 1.76 -8.11 -4.74
N VAL A 59 0.45 -8.20 -4.51
CA VAL A 59 -0.60 -8.13 -5.55
C VAL A 59 -1.37 -6.81 -5.57
N GLY A 60 -1.09 -5.93 -4.61
CA GLY A 60 -1.72 -4.60 -4.55
C GLY A 60 -1.04 -3.70 -3.51
N ILE A 61 -1.39 -2.42 -3.55
CA ILE A 61 -0.95 -1.40 -2.60
C ILE A 61 -2.18 -0.89 -1.85
N LEU A 62 -2.11 -0.82 -0.51
CA LEU A 62 -3.19 -0.31 0.32
C LEU A 62 -3.44 1.18 0.01
N ALA A 63 -4.64 1.53 -0.44
CA ALA A 63 -5.04 2.90 -0.73
C ALA A 63 -5.31 3.74 0.52
#